data_AF-A0A848VF38-F1
#
_entry.id   AF-A0A848VF38-F1
#
_cell.length_a   1.000
_cell.length_b   1.000
_cell.length_c   1.000
_cell.angle_alpha   90.00
_cell.angle_beta   90.00
_cell.angle_gamma   90.00
#
_symmetry.space_group_name_H-M   'P 1'
#
loop_
_entity.id
_entity.type
_entity.pdbx_description
1 polymer ?
#
loop_
_entity_poly.entity_id
_entity_poly.type
_entity_poly.pdbx_seq_one_letter_code
_entity_poly.pdbx_strand_id
1 'polypeptide(L)'
;MIGARSGLVAGVIVSALMTYPDWRLNPGGIFRDANGTDWAVVGQTAWSWFWPVALLSTALVTTVTWLWLRHKEKEHEAGAD
;
A
#
# COMPACT_ATOMS: atom_id res chain seq x y z
N MET A 1 -15.04 -4.85 2.13
CA MET A 1 -14.55 -3.82 1.19
C MET A 1 -13.55 -2.83 1.82
N ILE A 2 -13.64 -2.49 3.12
CA ILE A 2 -12.74 -1.52 3.76
C ILE A 2 -11.26 -1.92 3.65
N GLY A 3 -10.92 -3.18 3.96
CA GLY A 3 -9.53 -3.66 3.86
C GLY A 3 -8.90 -3.48 2.48
N ALA A 4 -9.60 -3.92 1.42
CA ALA A 4 -9.10 -3.79 0.04
C ALA A 4 -8.89 -2.32 -0.38
N ARG A 5 -9.82 -1.42 0.00
CA ARG A 5 -9.68 0.02 -0.29
C ARG A 5 -8.49 0.63 0.44
N SER A 6 -8.32 0.29 1.73
CA SER A 6 -7.18 0.75 2.52
C SER A 6 -5.85 0.26 1.94
N GLY A 7 -5.79 -1.00 1.49
CA GLY A 7 -4.60 -1.54 0.84
C GLY A 7 -4.25 -0.83 -0.46
N LEU A 8 -5.23 -0.60 -1.34
CA LEU A 8 -5.00 0.13 -2.60
C LEU A 8 -4.48 1.55 -2.34
N VAL A 9 -5.09 2.28 -1.41
CA VAL A 9 -4.68 3.65 -1.06
C VAL A 9 -3.26 3.66 -0.46
N ALA A 10 -2.98 2.78 0.49
CA ALA A 10 -1.66 2.67 1.10
C ALA A 10 -0.59 2.30 0.05
N GLY A 11 -0.90 1.35 -0.84
CA GLY A 11 -0.02 0.93 -1.92
C GLY A 11 0.35 2.07 -2.86
N VAL A 12 -0.64 2.88 -3.29
CA VAL A 12 -0.40 4.05 -4.17
C VAL A 12 0.43 5.12 -3.46
N ILE A 13 0.14 5.42 -2.19
CA ILE A 13 0.88 6.44 -1.44
C ILE A 13 2.33 6.01 -1.26
N VAL A 14 2.58 4.79 -0.80
CA VAL A 14 3.95 4.32 -0.55
C VAL A 14 4.73 4.17 -1.85
N SER A 15 4.12 3.65 -2.91
CA SER A 15 4.82 3.53 -4.20
C SER A 15 5.23 4.89 -4.75
N ALA A 16 4.38 5.91 -4.65
CA ALA A 16 4.72 7.28 -5.05
C ALA A 16 5.83 7.86 -4.17
N LEU A 17 5.73 7.72 -2.85
CA LEU A 17 6.72 8.25 -1.89
C LEU A 17 8.10 7.62 -2.07
N MET A 18 8.17 6.35 -2.45
CA MET A 18 9.45 5.66 -2.66
C MET A 18 10.00 5.87 -4.06
N THR A 19 9.16 5.88 -5.09
CA THR A 19 9.61 6.01 -6.48
C THR A 19 9.99 7.45 -6.83
N TYR A 20 9.32 8.45 -6.24
CA TYR A 20 9.56 9.85 -6.58
C TYR A 20 10.99 10.34 -6.25
N PRO A 21 11.56 10.09 -5.05
CA PRO A 21 12.95 10.43 -4.76
C PRO A 21 13.93 9.74 -5.71
N ASP A 22 13.75 8.44 -5.98
CA ASP A 22 14.62 7.69 -6.88
C ASP A 22 14.61 8.26 -8.29
N TRP A 23 13.41 8.53 -8.84
CA TRP A 23 13.26 9.19 -10.13
C TRP A 23 13.87 10.60 -10.15
N ARG A 24 13.73 11.37 -9.06
CA ARG A 24 14.19 12.76 -8.98
C ARG A 24 15.70 12.87 -8.80
N LEU A 25 16.31 12.00 -8.01
CA LEU A 25 17.75 11.93 -7.74
C LEU A 25 18.50 11.20 -8.86
N ASN A 26 17.83 10.27 -9.55
CA ASN A 26 18.36 9.55 -10.69
C ASN A 26 19.71 8.87 -10.41
N PRO A 27 19.79 8.00 -9.38
CA PRO A 27 21.04 7.33 -9.03
C PRO A 27 21.55 6.50 -10.21
N GLY A 28 22.81 6.70 -10.58
CA GLY A 28 23.42 5.98 -11.71
C GLY A 28 22.83 6.29 -13.09
N GLY A 29 21.96 7.29 -13.21
CA GLY A 29 21.35 7.65 -14.50
C GLY A 29 20.25 6.71 -14.98
N ILE A 30 19.78 5.77 -14.15
CA ILE A 30 18.89 4.68 -14.59
C ILE A 30 17.46 5.13 -14.89
N PHE A 31 17.00 6.25 -14.30
CA PHE A 31 15.64 6.74 -14.47
C PHE A 31 15.53 7.75 -15.60
N ARG A 32 16.61 8.52 -15.84
CA ARG A 32 16.63 9.61 -16.81
C ARG A 32 18.02 9.77 -17.44
N ASP A 33 18.07 9.93 -18.75
CA ASP A 33 19.29 10.18 -19.52
C ASP A 33 19.08 11.35 -20.52
N ALA A 34 20.00 11.49 -21.48
CA ALA A 34 19.91 12.51 -22.53
C ALA A 34 18.69 12.34 -23.47
N ASN A 35 18.09 11.14 -23.52
CA ASN A 35 16.92 10.81 -24.33
C ASN A 35 15.60 11.02 -23.57
N GLY A 36 15.65 11.27 -22.26
CA GLY A 36 14.48 11.59 -21.43
C GLY A 36 14.31 10.67 -20.25
N THR A 37 13.06 10.39 -19.87
CA THR A 37 12.72 9.49 -18.74
C THR A 37 12.43 8.09 -19.23
N ASP A 38 13.07 7.10 -18.60
CA ASP A 38 12.70 5.70 -18.74
C ASP A 38 11.50 5.38 -17.85
N TRP A 39 10.32 5.49 -18.44
CA TRP A 39 9.06 5.19 -17.76
C TRP A 39 8.87 3.71 -17.44
N ALA A 40 9.59 2.80 -18.10
CA ALA A 40 9.54 1.38 -17.77
C ALA A 40 10.22 1.14 -16.42
N VAL A 41 11.38 1.76 -16.18
CA VAL A 41 12.07 1.70 -14.88
C VAL A 41 11.21 2.36 -13.78
N VAL A 42 10.69 3.57 -14.03
CA VAL A 42 9.78 4.25 -13.08
C VAL A 42 8.58 3.36 -12.73
N GLY A 43 7.95 2.75 -13.74
CA GLY A 43 6.80 1.87 -13.57
C GLY A 43 7.14 0.60 -12.78
N GLN A 44 8.28 -0.04 -13.08
CA GLN A 44 8.75 -1.23 -12.36
C GLN A 44 9.05 -0.92 -10.89
N THR A 45 9.71 0.20 -10.59
CA THR A 45 9.96 0.64 -9.22
C THR A 45 8.67 0.97 -8.48
N ALA A 46 7.73 1.67 -9.12
CA ALA A 46 6.43 1.93 -8.50
C ALA A 46 5.66 0.64 -8.21
N TRP A 47 5.70 -0.31 -9.14
CA TRP A 47 5.00 -1.59 -9.00
C TRP A 47 5.60 -2.49 -7.92
N SER A 48 6.93 -2.48 -7.78
CA SER A 48 7.63 -3.26 -6.75
C SER A 48 7.30 -2.78 -5.33
N TRP A 49 7.10 -1.47 -5.14
CA TRP A 49 6.62 -0.91 -3.89
C TRP A 49 5.12 -1.08 -3.68
N PHE A 50 4.32 -1.00 -4.74
CA PHE A 50 2.86 -1.06 -4.67
C PHE A 50 2.35 -2.39 -4.12
N TRP A 51 2.73 -3.52 -4.73
CA TRP A 51 2.11 -4.81 -4.41
C TRP A 51 2.30 -5.29 -2.98
N PRO A 52 3.53 -5.29 -2.42
CA PRO A 52 3.75 -5.76 -1.06
C PRO A 52 2.94 -4.92 -0.07
N VAL A 53 2.94 -3.60 -0.24
CA VAL A 53 2.20 -2.68 0.64
C VAL A 53 0.70 -2.89 0.51
N ALA A 54 0.18 -2.96 -0.71
CA ALA A 54 -1.25 -3.13 -0.94
C ALA A 54 -1.78 -4.43 -0.34
N LEU A 55 -1.04 -5.54 -0.49
CA LEU A 55 -1.40 -6.84 0.07
C LEU A 55 -1.33 -6.85 1.60
N LEU A 56 -0.21 -6.38 2.17
CA LEU A 56 -0.02 -6.35 3.63
C LEU A 56 -1.04 -5.45 4.32
N SER A 57 -1.27 -4.25 3.80
CA SER A 57 -2.26 -3.33 4.35
C SER A 57 -3.68 -3.87 4.22
N THR A 58 -4.02 -4.55 3.11
CA THR A 58 -5.32 -5.20 2.94
C THR A 58 -5.53 -6.29 4.00
N ALA A 59 -4.55 -7.18 4.16
CA ALA A 59 -4.62 -8.29 5.10
C ALA A 59 -4.73 -7.79 6.54
N LEU A 60 -3.92 -6.80 6.91
CA LEU A 60 -3.92 -6.21 8.25
C LEU A 60 -5.26 -5.56 8.58
N VAL A 61 -5.75 -4.63 7.74
CA VAL A 61 -7.00 -3.90 8.01
C VAL A 61 -8.19 -4.85 8.05
N THR A 62 -8.22 -5.86 7.18
CA THR A 62 -9.29 -6.88 7.19
C THR A 62 -9.28 -7.66 8.50
N THR A 63 -8.10 -8.12 8.94
CA THR A 63 -7.95 -8.91 10.16
C THR A 63 -8.34 -8.11 11.40
N VAL A 64 -7.85 -6.87 11.52
CA VAL A 64 -8.17 -5.98 12.65
C VAL A 64 -9.67 -5.68 12.69
N THR A 65 -10.26 -5.35 11.54
CA THR A 65 -11.70 -5.06 11.46
C THR A 65 -12.53 -6.28 11.87
N TRP A 66 -12.15 -7.46 11.39
CA TRP A 66 -12.83 -8.71 11.73
C TRP A 66 -12.74 -9.04 13.23
N LEU A 67 -11.55 -8.92 13.83
CA LEU A 67 -11.36 -9.13 15.27
C LEU A 67 -12.16 -8.14 16.10
N TRP A 68 -12.22 -6.88 15.68
CA TRP A 68 -12.97 -5.84 16.39
C TRP A 68 -14.48 -6.11 16.36
N LEU A 69 -15.04 -6.50 15.22
CA LEU A 69 -16.47 -6.85 15.12
C LEU A 69 -16.80 -8.06 16.01
N ARG A 70 -15.95 -9.09 15.99
CA ARG A 70 -16.08 -10.28 16.86
C ARG A 70 -16.04 -9.92 18.35
N HIS A 71 -15.23 -8.94 18.74
CA HIS A 71 -15.17 -8.49 20.12
C HIS A 71 -16.48 -7.81 20.54
N LYS A 72 -17.00 -6.92 19.69
CA LYS A 72 -18.25 -6.20 19.98
C LYS A 72 -19.46 -7.13 20.10
N GLU A 73 -19.56 -8.15 19.25
CA GLU A 73 -20.63 -9.16 19.32
C GLU A 73 -20.68 -9.82 20.71
N LYS A 74 -19.52 -10.22 21.24
CA LYS A 74 -19.43 -10.84 22.57
C LYS A 74 -19.82 -9.91 23.71
N GLU A 75 -19.46 -8.62 23.63
CA GLU A 75 -19.86 -7.62 24.64
C GLU A 75 -21.36 -7.39 24.65
N HIS A 76 -22.00 -7.39 23.47
CA HIS A 76 -23.45 -7.26 23.34
C HIS A 76 -24.20 -8.46 23.92
N GLU A 77 -23.71 -9.69 23.72
CA GLU A 77 -24.29 -10.90 24.33
C GLU A 77 -24.15 -10.89 25.86
N ALA A 78 -22.97 -10.50 26.38
CA ALA A 78 -22.70 -10.51 27.83
C ALA A 78 -23.41 -9.40 28.63
N GLY A 79 -23.87 -8.33 27.97
CA GLY A 79 -24.62 -7.23 28.61
C GLY A 79 -26.14 -7.33 28.48
N ALA A 80 -26.65 -8.37 27.83
CA ALA A 80 -28.09 -8.62 27.65
C ALA A 80 -28.68 -9.57 28.71
N ASP A 81 -27.84 -10.10 29.60
CA ASP A 81 -28.18 -10.95 30.76
C ASP A 81 -28.25 -10.11 32.06
#